data_AF-A0AB39PSF1-F1
#
_entry.id   AF-A0AB39PSF1-F1
#
_cell.length_a   1.000
_cell.length_b   1.000
_cell.length_c   1.000
_cell.angle_alpha   90.00
_cell.angle_beta   90.00
_cell.angle_gamma   90.00
#
_symmetry.space_group_name_H-M   'P 1'
#
loop_
_entity.id
_entity.type
_entity.pdbx_description
1 polymer ?
#
loop_
_entity_poly.entity_id
_entity_poly.type
_entity_poly.pdbx_seq_one_letter_code
_entity_poly.pdbx_strand_id
1 'polypeptide(L)' 'MSDVTFQPALYYEVTARDNNEACSNYGQTFTVPEFYSNAGINCYVQCGICRQRMEILTATLLDPQPEVS' A
#
# COMPACT_ATOMS: atom_id res chain seq x y z
N MET A 1 7.16 -6.04 -12.22
CA MET A 1 6.39 -6.04 -10.97
C MET A 1 7.36 -6.41 -9.88
N SER A 2 7.57 -5.53 -8.91
CA SER A 2 8.27 -5.89 -7.68
C SER A 2 7.39 -6.91 -6.96
N ASP A 3 7.90 -8.13 -6.72
CA ASP A 3 7.18 -9.18 -6.01
C ASP A 3 7.13 -8.83 -4.50
N VAL A 4 6.32 -7.84 -4.16
CA VAL A 4 6.03 -7.48 -2.78
C VAL A 4 5.19 -8.60 -2.16
N THR A 5 5.80 -9.38 -1.28
CA THR A 5 5.12 -10.44 -0.52
C THR A 5 4.86 -9.95 0.90
N PHE A 6 3.59 -9.83 1.27
CA PHE A 6 3.20 -9.43 2.63
C PHE A 6 3.07 -10.64 3.54
N GLN A 7 3.56 -10.52 4.77
CA GLN A 7 3.25 -11.46 5.85
C GLN A 7 1.93 -11.06 6.54
N PRO A 8 1.16 -12.03 7.06
CA PRO A 8 -0.08 -11.75 7.80
C PRO A 8 0.20 -11.05 9.13
N ALA A 9 -0.77 -10.25 9.57
CA ALA A 9 -0.79 -9.51 10.83
C ALA A 9 0.43 -8.60 11.11
N LEU A 10 1.04 -8.01 10.08
CA LEU A 10 2.16 -7.07 10.22
C LEU A 10 1.90 -5.73 9.53
N TYR A 11 2.56 -4.69 10.01
CA TYR A 11 2.56 -3.33 9.48
C TYR A 11 3.80 -3.05 8.62
N TYR A 12 3.58 -2.31 7.53
CA TYR A 12 4.58 -1.91 6.56
C TYR A 12 4.45 -0.41 6.26
N GLU A 13 5.56 0.25 5.94
CA GLU A 13 5.51 1.49 5.15
C GLU A 13 5.46 1.11 3.67
N VAL A 14 4.44 1.58 2.94
CA VAL A 14 4.30 1.30 1.51
C VAL A 14 4.25 2.58 0.69
N THR A 15 4.80 2.54 -0.53
CA THR A 15 4.51 3.56 -1.55
C THR A 15 3.60 2.97 -2.60
N ALA A 16 2.60 3.73 -3.05
CA ALA A 16 1.65 3.30 -4.06
C ALA A 16 1.40 4.37 -5.11
N ARG A 17 1.17 3.96 -6.36
CA ARG A 17 0.91 4.84 -7.50
C ARG A 17 -0.44 4.58 -8.14
N ASP A 18 -1.15 5.64 -8.51
CA ASP A 18 -2.39 5.54 -9.27
C ASP A 18 -2.05 5.41 -10.76
N ASN A 19 -2.52 4.33 -11.39
CA ASN A 19 -2.26 4.02 -12.80
C ASN A 19 -3.47 4.32 -13.71
N ASN A 20 -4.53 4.93 -13.18
CA ASN A 20 -5.73 5.27 -13.93
C ASN A 20 -5.55 6.63 -14.62
N GLU A 21 -5.34 6.63 -15.94
CA GLU A 21 -5.18 7.84 -16.77
C GLU A 21 -6.33 8.85 -16.65
N ALA A 22 -7.53 8.39 -16.28
CA ALA A 22 -8.70 9.26 -16.08
C ALA A 22 -8.76 9.90 -14.68
N CYS A 23 -7.88 9.52 -13.75
CA CYS A 23 -7.84 10.07 -12.40
C CYS A 23 -6.96 11.32 -12.34
N SER A 24 -7.35 12.32 -11.54
CA SER A 24 -6.50 13.47 -11.24
C SER A 24 -5.20 13.11 -10.53
N ASN A 25 -5.14 11.93 -9.90
CA ASN A 25 -3.95 11.39 -9.25
C ASN A 25 -3.09 10.53 -10.18
N TYR A 26 -3.42 10.45 -11.48
CA TYR A 26 -2.68 9.61 -12.43
C TYR A 26 -1.16 9.87 -12.35
N GLY A 27 -0.40 8.79 -12.17
CA GLY A 27 1.06 8.82 -12.07
C GLY A 27 1.61 9.35 -10.74
N GLN A 28 0.76 9.87 -9.84
CA GLN A 28 1.20 10.34 -8.53
C GLN A 28 1.48 9.16 -7.59
N THR A 29 2.52 9.33 -6.77
CA THR A 29 2.93 8.34 -5.76
C THR A 29 2.61 8.87 -4.37
N PHE A 30 2.11 7.98 -3.51
CA PHE A 30 1.71 8.29 -2.14
C PHE A 30 2.38 7.32 -1.17
N THR A 31 2.83 7.84 -0.03
CA THR A 31 3.34 7.03 1.07
C THR A 31 2.21 6.73 2.05
N VAL A 32 2.05 5.47 2.41
CA VAL A 32 1.20 5.00 3.50
C VAL A 32 2.13 4.50 4.61
N PRO A 33 2.37 5.31 5.65
CA PRO A 33 3.39 5.00 6.67
C PRO A 33 3.04 3.77 7.50
N GLU A 34 1.75 3.51 7.72
CA GLU A 34 1.26 2.35 8.47
C GLU A 34 0.21 1.58 7.66
N PHE A 35 0.69 0.68 6.82
CA PHE A 35 -0.15 -0.24 6.05
C PHE A 35 -0.25 -1.59 6.76
N TYR A 36 -1.45 -1.91 7.25
CA TYR A 36 -1.70 -3.20 7.89
C TYR A 36 -2.00 -4.30 6.87
N SER A 37 -1.16 -5.34 6.86
CA SER A 37 -1.42 -6.58 6.14
C SER A 37 -2.17 -7.55 7.05
N ASN A 38 -3.48 -7.69 6.85
CA ASN A 38 -4.30 -8.60 7.67
C ASN A 38 -3.92 -10.08 7.42
N ALA A 39 -4.10 -10.57 6.19
CA ALA A 39 -3.92 -11.98 5.83
C ALA A 39 -2.67 -12.27 4.99
N GLY A 40 -1.83 -11.27 4.70
CA GLY A 40 -0.71 -11.40 3.75
C GLY A 40 -1.12 -11.48 2.28
N ILE A 41 -2.41 -11.60 2.00
CA ILE A 41 -2.99 -11.74 0.66
C ILE A 41 -4.04 -10.65 0.41
N ASN A 42 -4.28 -10.32 -0.87
CA ASN A 42 -5.21 -9.28 -1.29
C ASN A 42 -4.96 -7.91 -0.63
N CYS A 43 -3.69 -7.60 -0.35
CA CYS A 43 -3.24 -6.30 0.13
C CYS A 43 -3.32 -5.28 -1.02
N TYR A 44 -4.01 -4.16 -0.82
CA TYR A 44 -4.08 -3.08 -1.81
C TYR A 44 -4.21 -1.72 -1.13
N VAL A 45 -3.67 -0.68 -1.77
CA VAL A 45 -4.01 0.71 -1.47
C VAL A 45 -5.10 1.13 -2.44
N GLN A 46 -6.17 1.77 -1.93
CA GLN A 46 -7.25 2.29 -2.76
C GLN A 46 -7.11 3.80 -2.92
N CYS A 47 -7.19 4.29 -4.15
CA CYS A 47 -7.21 5.74 -4.38
C CYS A 47 -8.52 6.34 -3.87
N GLY A 48 -8.43 7.39 -3.05
CA GLY A 48 -9.62 8.08 -2.50
C GLY A 48 -10.49 8.80 -3.54
N ILE A 49 -9.95 9.06 -4.74
CA ILE A 49 -10.66 9.80 -5.81
C ILE A 49 -11.34 8.83 -6.77
N CYS A 50 -10.56 8.02 -7.49
CA CYS A 50 -11.11 7.11 -8.51
C CYS A 50 -11.60 5.77 -7.95
N ARG A 51 -11.33 5.48 -6.66
CA ARG A 51 -11.67 4.22 -5.97
C ARG A 51 -11.06 2.96 -6.56
N GLN A 52 -10.14 3.08 -7.52
CA GLN A 52 -9.41 1.95 -8.07
C GLN A 52 -8.25 1.55 -7.16
N ARG A 53 -7.78 0.32 -7.32
CA ARG A 53 -6.59 -0.18 -6.64
C ARG A 53 -5.35 0.45 -7.25
N MET A 54 -4.49 0.96 -6.40
CA MET A 54 -3.20 1.53 -6.76
C MET A 54 -2.15 0.41 -6.82
N GLU A 55 -1.12 0.62 -7.62
CA GLU A 55 0.04 -0.28 -7.67
C GLU A 55 0.96 0.02 -6.48
N ILE A 56 1.21 -0.98 -5.64
CA ILE A 56 2.21 -0.87 -4.56
C ILE A 56 3.60 -1.03 -5.18
N LEU A 57 4.45 -0.01 -5.03
CA LEU A 57 5.79 0.04 -5.60
C LEU A 57 6.83 -0.52 -4.62
N THR A 58 6.75 -0.11 -3.35
CA THR A 58 7.61 -0.54 -2.26
C THR A 58 6.78 -0.98 -1.06
N ALA A 59 7.33 -1.90 -0.27
CA ALA A 59 6.84 -2.21 1.06
C ALA A 59 8.03 -2.53 1.97
N THR A 60 8.17 -1.77 3.05
CA THR A 60 9.20 -1.93 4.06
C THR A 60 8.53 -2.39 5.35
N LEU A 61 8.91 -3.56 5.87
CA LEU A 61 8.40 -4.04 7.15
C LEU A 61 8.79 -3.05 8.26
N LEU A 62 7.83 -2.64 9.09
CA LEU A 62 8.12 -1.77 10.22
C LEU A 62 8.83 -2.57 11.33
N ASP A 63 9.94 -2.03 11.84
CA ASP A 63 10.63 -2.60 12.99
C ASP A 63 11.12 -1.44 13.89
N PRO A 64 10.50 -1.20 15.05
CA PRO A 64 9.46 -2.04 15.68
C PRO A 64 8.10 -1.96 14.98
N GLN A 65 7.25 -2.98 15.23
CA GLN A 65 5.83 -2.91 14.88
C GLN A 65 5.12 -1.86 15.76
N PRO A 66 4.16 -1.09 15.23
CA PRO A 66 3.43 -0.09 16.02
C PRO A 66 2.60 -0.75 17.13
N GLU A 67 2.48 -0.06 18.26
CA GLU A 67 1.62 -0.50 19.38
C GLU A 67 0.16 -0.24 19.03
N VAL A 68 -0.62 -1.31 18.86
CA VAL A 68 -2.07 -1.24 18.72
C VAL A 68 -2.71 -1.45 20.09
N SER A 69 -3.57 -0.52 20.51
CA SER A 69 -4.32 -0.54 21.78
C SER A 69 -5.80 -0.79 21.58
#